data_AF-A0A8J4Q2T2-F1
#
_entry.id   AF-A0A8J4Q2T2-F1
#
_cell.length_a   1.000
_cell.length_b   1.000
_cell.length_c   1.000
_cell.angle_alpha   90.00
_cell.angle_beta   90.00
_cell.angle_gamma   90.00
#
_symmetry.space_group_name_H-M   'P 1'
#
loop_
_entity.id
_entity.type
_entity.pdbx_description
1 polymer ?
#
loop_
_entity_poly.entity_id
_entity_poly.type
_entity_poly.pdbx_seq_one_letter_code
_entity_poly.pdbx_strand_id
1 'polypeptide(L)'
;MDSSQEISIAQNNLVMLQTKRVPVNKYNNGSPMTPKTRLERLLRERELRKSSRYFQQSDEPRDGNKEAELLNDSRLAEGDIWAVPKEEDFCDAYAFVRAFTDGCQWQDGRPAKQRLLVVANRLPVSATRKGEDSWHLEMSVGGLVTALLGVKEFDARWIGWAGVNVPDDVGQRALTKALAEKRCIPVFLDEEIVHQYYNGYCNNILWPLFHYLGLPQEDRLATTRSFQSQFDAYKKANQMFADVVNQHYEEGDVVWCHDYHLMFLPKCLKEYNSKMKVGWFLHTPFPSSEIHRTLPSRSELLRSVIAADLVG
;
A
#
# COMPACT_ATOMS: atom_id res chain seq x y z
N MET A 1 -44.77 -33.94 -49.28
CA MET A 1 -45.42 -35.11 -48.65
C MET A 1 -44.62 -36.31 -49.09
N ASP A 2 -43.94 -37.07 -48.25
CA ASP A 2 -43.68 -36.98 -46.82
C ASP A 2 -42.48 -37.93 -46.62
N SER A 3 -41.38 -37.42 -46.09
CA SER A 3 -40.15 -38.17 -45.82
C SER A 3 -39.86 -38.10 -44.33
N SER A 4 -40.87 -38.49 -43.55
CA SER A 4 -40.88 -38.49 -42.08
C SER A 4 -41.03 -39.91 -41.53
N GLN A 5 -40.30 -40.87 -42.10
CA GLN A 5 -40.18 -42.24 -41.57
C GLN A 5 -38.77 -42.77 -41.76
N GLU A 6 -37.81 -42.13 -41.10
CA GLU A 6 -36.57 -42.75 -40.66
C GLU A 6 -35.98 -41.78 -39.64
N ILE A 7 -35.40 -42.30 -38.55
CA ILE A 7 -34.96 -41.57 -37.35
C ILE A 7 -36.05 -41.41 -36.27
N SER A 8 -36.54 -42.53 -35.75
CA SER A 8 -37.02 -42.61 -34.34
C SER A 8 -36.93 -44.06 -33.82
N ILE A 9 -35.77 -44.69 -34.00
CA ILE A 9 -35.40 -45.97 -33.39
C ILE A 9 -34.08 -45.75 -32.66
N ALA A 10 -34.12 -45.03 -31.54
CA ALA A 10 -32.99 -44.98 -30.59
C ALA A 10 -33.31 -44.34 -29.23
N GLN A 11 -34.57 -44.03 -28.92
CA GLN A 11 -34.93 -43.48 -27.60
C GLN A 11 -36.19 -44.16 -27.07
N ASN A 12 -36.06 -44.66 -25.84
CA ASN A 12 -37.08 -45.18 -24.93
C ASN A 12 -37.49 -46.64 -25.11
N ASN A 13 -36.85 -47.52 -24.34
CA ASN A 13 -37.44 -48.15 -23.14
C ASN A 13 -36.56 -49.34 -22.75
N LEU A 14 -35.73 -49.24 -21.71
CA LEU A 14 -36.11 -49.32 -20.29
C LEU A 14 -36.74 -50.68 -19.96
N VAL A 15 -36.27 -51.26 -18.86
CA VAL A 15 -36.71 -52.51 -18.21
C VAL A 15 -35.98 -53.75 -18.70
N MET A 16 -34.84 -54.04 -18.06
CA MET A 16 -34.46 -55.36 -17.53
C MET A 16 -32.99 -55.30 -17.08
N LEU A 17 -32.73 -55.80 -15.86
CA LEU A 17 -31.43 -56.07 -15.21
C LEU A 17 -31.11 -55.20 -13.99
N GLN A 18 -32.01 -55.21 -13.01
CA GLN A 18 -31.61 -55.36 -11.61
C GLN A 18 -31.98 -56.78 -11.16
N THR A 19 -31.00 -57.60 -10.78
CA THR A 19 -31.08 -58.59 -9.69
C THR A 19 -29.80 -59.41 -9.61
N LYS A 20 -29.03 -59.22 -8.53
CA LYS A 20 -28.32 -60.29 -7.78
C LYS A 20 -27.75 -59.70 -6.48
N ARG A 21 -28.36 -60.06 -5.35
CA ARG A 21 -27.77 -60.03 -4.00
C ARG A 21 -27.24 -61.44 -3.69
N VAL A 22 -26.14 -61.58 -2.94
CA VAL A 22 -25.99 -62.14 -1.56
C VAL A 22 -24.53 -62.72 -1.49
N PRO A 23 -23.80 -62.92 -0.34
CA PRO A 23 -23.95 -62.48 1.06
C PRO A 23 -22.72 -61.74 1.66
N VAL A 24 -22.90 -61.29 2.90
CA VAL A 24 -21.94 -60.69 3.86
C VAL A 24 -20.84 -61.67 4.31
N ASN A 25 -19.61 -61.19 4.54
CA ASN A 25 -18.68 -61.78 5.51
C ASN A 25 -18.00 -60.70 6.38
N LYS A 26 -17.87 -61.00 7.67
CA LYS A 26 -17.43 -60.12 8.77
C LYS A 26 -15.91 -60.21 8.98
N TYR A 27 -15.40 -59.17 9.68
CA TYR A 27 -14.08 -59.04 10.32
C TYR A 27 -12.90 -58.65 9.42
N ASN A 28 -12.52 -57.36 9.43
CA ASN A 28 -11.15 -57.01 9.79
C ASN A 28 -11.01 -55.58 10.33
N ASN A 29 -10.20 -55.46 11.38
CA ASN A 29 -9.90 -54.27 12.16
C ASN A 29 -8.92 -53.34 11.42
N GLY A 30 -9.07 -52.02 11.63
CA GLY A 30 -7.95 -51.06 11.64
C GLY A 30 -7.45 -50.49 10.29
N SER A 31 -8.04 -49.38 9.84
CA SER A 31 -7.34 -48.31 9.09
C SER A 31 -8.18 -47.03 9.06
N PRO A 32 -7.60 -45.83 9.28
CA PRO A 32 -8.35 -44.59 9.22
C PRO A 32 -8.76 -44.31 7.76
N MET A 33 -10.07 -44.25 7.50
CA MET A 33 -10.60 -43.95 6.17
C MET A 33 -10.12 -42.59 5.67
N THR A 34 -9.41 -42.59 4.53
CA THR A 34 -9.14 -41.40 3.72
C THR A 34 -10.45 -40.86 3.14
N PRO A 35 -10.75 -39.56 3.25
CA PRO A 35 -12.00 -38.98 2.73
C PRO A 35 -12.08 -39.18 1.21
N LYS A 36 -13.18 -39.77 0.71
CA LYS A 36 -13.34 -40.05 -0.73
C LYS A 36 -13.95 -38.87 -1.48
N THR A 37 -14.52 -37.91 -0.76
CA THR A 37 -15.16 -36.73 -1.37
C THR A 37 -14.71 -35.41 -0.73
N ARG A 38 -14.78 -34.32 -1.50
CA ARG A 38 -14.43 -32.96 -1.04
C ARG A 38 -15.26 -32.53 0.18
N LEU A 39 -16.52 -32.96 0.25
CA LEU A 39 -17.43 -32.63 1.36
C LEU A 39 -17.00 -33.31 2.67
N GLU A 40 -16.63 -34.59 2.63
CA GLU A 40 -16.18 -35.33 3.82
C GLU A 40 -14.89 -34.73 4.41
N ARG A 41 -13.98 -34.28 3.55
CA ARG A 41 -12.75 -33.59 3.98
C ARG A 41 -13.04 -32.29 4.72
N LEU A 42 -13.97 -31.48 4.20
CA LEU A 42 -14.36 -30.22 4.83
C LEU A 42 -15.09 -30.41 6.16
N LEU A 43 -15.94 -31.44 6.26
CA LEU A 43 -16.61 -31.78 7.52
C LEU A 43 -15.62 -32.23 8.59
N ARG A 44 -14.62 -33.05 8.22
CA ARG A 44 -13.54 -33.47 9.13
C ARG A 44 -12.71 -32.28 9.62
N GLU A 45 -12.32 -31.36 8.73
CA GLU A 45 -11.59 -30.14 9.12
C GLU A 45 -12.41 -29.26 10.08
N ARG A 46 -13.74 -29.19 9.87
CA ARG A 46 -14.64 -28.45 10.76
C ARG A 46 -14.71 -29.08 12.15
N GLU A 47 -14.78 -30.41 12.25
CA GLU A 47 -14.78 -31.12 13.54
C GLU A 47 -13.46 -30.92 14.29
N LEU A 48 -12.31 -31.02 13.61
CA LEU A 48 -10.99 -30.80 14.22
C LEU A 48 -10.84 -29.38 14.80
N ARG A 49 -11.39 -28.36 14.11
CA ARG A 49 -11.43 -26.97 14.61
C ARG A 49 -12.39 -26.76 15.78
N LYS A 50 -13.38 -27.64 15.98
CA LYS A 50 -14.21 -27.62 17.19
C LYS A 50 -13.47 -28.26 18.36
N SER A 51 -12.80 -29.40 18.13
CA SER A 51 -12.02 -30.10 19.15
C SER A 51 -10.88 -29.24 19.70
N SER A 52 -10.17 -28.53 18.83
CA SER A 52 -9.05 -27.65 19.24
C SER A 52 -9.50 -26.46 20.10
N ARG A 53 -10.75 -26.00 19.94
CA ARG A 53 -11.29 -24.89 20.74
C ARG A 53 -11.69 -25.30 22.16
N TYR A 54 -12.04 -26.58 22.36
CA TYR A 54 -12.32 -27.11 23.70
C TYR A 54 -11.04 -27.35 24.52
N PHE A 55 -9.88 -27.51 23.88
CA PHE A 55 -8.61 -27.78 24.56
C PHE A 55 -7.85 -26.52 25.03
N GLN A 56 -8.25 -25.34 24.56
CA GLN A 56 -7.59 -24.06 24.91
C GLN A 56 -8.23 -23.33 26.10
N GLN A 57 -9.25 -23.90 26.74
CA GLN A 57 -10.00 -23.23 27.81
C GLN A 57 -9.64 -23.72 29.23
N SER A 58 -8.58 -24.53 29.39
CA SER A 58 -8.22 -25.14 30.68
C SER A 58 -6.87 -24.72 31.30
N ASP A 59 -6.07 -23.83 30.68
CA ASP A 59 -4.77 -23.43 31.23
C ASP A 59 -4.67 -21.90 31.45
N GLU A 60 -4.96 -21.44 32.67
CA GLU A 60 -4.46 -20.16 33.22
C GLU A 60 -3.44 -20.44 34.34
N PRO A 61 -2.27 -19.78 34.40
CA PRO A 61 -1.37 -19.86 35.54
C PRO A 61 -1.66 -18.76 36.58
N ARG A 62 -1.65 -19.14 37.85
CA ARG A 62 -1.74 -18.26 39.03
C ARG A 62 -0.40 -17.59 39.37
N ASP A 63 -0.55 -16.38 39.87
CA ASP A 63 0.40 -15.40 40.41
C ASP A 63 1.30 -15.92 41.56
N GLY A 64 2.48 -15.31 41.75
CA GLY A 64 3.35 -15.60 42.90
C GLY A 64 4.77 -14.99 42.90
N ASN A 65 4.94 -13.97 43.75
CA ASN A 65 6.11 -13.61 44.57
C ASN A 65 7.02 -12.42 44.18
N LYS A 66 6.98 -11.47 45.14
CA LYS A 66 7.94 -10.42 45.48
C LYS A 66 9.29 -11.02 45.89
N GLU A 67 10.38 -10.30 45.63
CA GLU A 67 11.39 -9.97 46.65
C GLU A 67 12.31 -8.85 46.16
N ALA A 68 12.66 -7.97 47.09
CA ALA A 68 13.56 -6.85 46.93
C ALA A 68 14.91 -7.24 47.55
N GLU A 69 16.03 -6.81 46.98
CA GLU A 69 17.28 -6.66 47.73
C GLU A 69 18.14 -5.55 47.12
N LEU A 70 18.33 -4.51 47.94
CA LEU A 70 19.43 -3.56 47.89
C LEU A 70 20.65 -4.24 48.51
N LEU A 71 21.85 -4.11 47.92
CA LEU A 71 23.08 -4.01 48.70
C LEU A 71 24.20 -3.34 47.89
N ASN A 72 24.90 -2.52 48.65
CA ASN A 72 25.96 -1.57 48.36
C ASN A 72 27.31 -2.31 48.38
N ASP A 73 28.27 -2.00 47.50
CA ASP A 73 29.65 -1.78 47.96
C ASP A 73 30.55 -1.09 46.93
N SER A 74 31.48 -0.34 47.49
CA SER A 74 32.53 0.47 46.90
C SER A 74 33.88 -0.11 47.29
N ARG A 75 34.88 -0.15 46.38
CA ARG A 75 36.33 0.14 46.64
C ARG A 75 37.26 -0.25 45.48
N LEU A 76 37.88 0.79 44.91
CA LEU A 76 39.30 1.06 44.63
C LEU A 76 40.31 -0.08 44.36
N ALA A 77 41.02 0.06 43.22
CA ALA A 77 42.49 0.05 42.98
C ALA A 77 42.73 -0.16 41.46
N GLU A 78 43.77 0.28 40.74
CA GLU A 78 44.88 1.24 40.79
C GLU A 78 45.50 1.24 39.35
N GLY A 79 46.23 2.30 38.95
CA GLY A 79 47.17 2.35 37.80
C GLY A 79 46.52 2.64 36.42
N ASP A 80 46.98 3.52 35.53
CA ASP A 80 48.30 4.14 35.35
C ASP A 80 48.21 5.47 34.56
N ILE A 81 49.27 6.25 34.75
CA ILE A 81 49.53 7.64 34.38
C ILE A 81 49.93 7.79 32.91
N TRP A 82 49.48 8.85 32.21
CA TRP A 82 50.31 9.51 31.19
C TRP A 82 50.14 11.05 31.19
N ALA A 83 51.26 11.71 30.94
CA ALA A 83 51.61 13.07 31.35
C ALA A 83 50.96 14.22 30.57
N VAL A 84 50.83 15.35 31.27
CA VAL A 84 50.44 16.69 30.75
C VAL A 84 51.68 17.45 30.25
N PRO A 85 51.66 18.05 29.05
CA PRO A 85 52.63 19.07 28.66
C PRO A 85 52.15 20.50 29.02
N LYS A 86 53.12 21.35 29.36
CA LYS A 86 53.00 22.69 29.91
C LYS A 86 52.53 23.75 28.89
N GLU A 87 51.87 24.77 29.43
CA GLU A 87 51.54 26.05 28.79
C GLU A 87 52.82 26.85 28.46
N GLU A 88 52.98 27.20 27.18
CA GLU A 88 53.47 28.47 26.63
C GLU A 88 53.58 28.29 25.10
N ASP A 89 53.29 29.35 24.34
CA ASP A 89 53.18 29.43 22.86
C ASP A 89 51.84 29.05 22.20
N PHE A 90 50.78 29.86 22.37
CA PHE A 90 49.69 29.95 21.37
C PHE A 90 48.90 31.27 21.48
N CYS A 91 49.52 32.42 21.19
CA CYS A 91 48.82 33.72 21.18
C CYS A 91 48.39 34.27 19.81
N ASP A 92 48.78 33.68 18.68
CA ASP A 92 48.44 34.26 17.35
C ASP A 92 47.25 33.60 16.63
N ALA A 93 46.66 32.53 17.19
CA ALA A 93 45.50 31.87 16.57
C ALA A 93 44.14 32.47 16.98
N TYR A 94 44.07 33.16 18.13
CA TYR A 94 42.80 33.63 18.70
C TYR A 94 42.28 34.94 18.07
N ALA A 95 43.18 35.75 17.49
CA ALA A 95 42.80 36.98 16.81
C ALA A 95 42.11 36.72 15.46
N PHE A 96 42.48 35.63 14.76
CA PHE A 96 41.88 35.26 13.49
C PHE A 96 40.45 34.70 13.66
N VAL A 97 40.20 33.97 14.76
CA VAL A 97 38.88 33.40 15.06
C VAL A 97 37.86 34.49 15.45
N ARG A 98 38.29 35.56 16.15
CA ARG A 98 37.39 36.67 16.52
C ARG A 98 36.92 37.51 15.32
N ALA A 99 37.74 37.65 14.28
CA ALA A 99 37.37 38.45 13.10
C ALA A 99 36.31 37.77 12.23
N PHE A 100 36.10 36.46 12.36
CA PHE A 100 35.05 35.72 11.65
C PHE A 100 33.72 35.65 12.42
N THR A 101 33.71 35.99 13.71
CA THR A 101 32.52 35.86 14.57
C THR A 101 31.66 37.11 14.69
N ASP A 102 32.11 38.27 14.22
CA ASP A 102 31.35 39.54 14.32
C ASP A 102 30.34 39.77 13.18
N GLY A 103 30.00 38.72 12.42
CA GLY A 103 29.03 38.78 11.31
C GLY A 103 27.80 37.86 11.42
N CYS A 104 27.71 37.00 12.44
CA CYS A 104 26.60 36.05 12.55
C CYS A 104 25.71 36.37 13.76
N GLN A 105 24.62 37.09 13.50
CA GLN A 105 23.45 37.00 14.35
C GLN A 105 23.02 35.53 14.40
N TRP A 106 23.15 34.92 15.58
CA TRP A 106 22.59 33.60 15.86
C TRP A 106 21.07 33.73 15.86
N GLN A 107 20.45 33.51 14.69
CA GLN A 107 19.05 33.09 14.69
C GLN A 107 19.00 31.66 15.22
N ASP A 108 18.11 31.38 16.17
CA ASP A 108 17.90 30.09 16.80
C ASP A 108 17.78 28.96 15.77
N GLY A 109 18.92 28.33 15.46
CA GLY A 109 19.10 27.43 14.33
C GLY A 109 18.62 26.02 14.65
N ARG A 110 17.29 25.80 14.63
CA ARG A 110 16.80 24.45 14.33
C ARG A 110 17.12 24.19 12.84
N PRO A 111 17.77 23.08 12.46
CA PRO A 111 17.94 22.77 11.05
C PRO A 111 16.57 22.78 10.38
N ALA A 112 16.45 23.48 9.25
CA ALA A 112 15.20 23.53 8.51
C ALA A 112 14.76 22.08 8.22
N LYS A 113 13.57 21.72 8.68
CA LYS A 113 13.06 20.36 8.47
C LYS A 113 12.95 20.11 6.97
N GLN A 114 13.52 18.99 6.51
CA GLN A 114 13.39 18.60 5.12
C GLN A 114 11.91 18.40 4.80
N ARG A 115 11.44 19.04 3.74
CA ARG A 115 10.06 18.94 3.27
C ARG A 115 9.89 17.66 2.45
N LEU A 116 8.80 16.95 2.73
CA LEU A 116 8.46 15.67 2.13
C LEU A 116 7.03 15.73 1.59
N LEU A 117 6.87 15.57 0.29
CA LEU A 117 5.58 15.47 -0.37
C LEU A 117 5.25 13.99 -0.56
N VAL A 118 4.35 13.49 0.28
CA VAL A 118 3.87 12.10 0.23
C VAL A 118 2.68 12.05 -0.73
N VAL A 119 2.82 11.34 -1.83
CA VAL A 119 1.77 11.24 -2.86
C VAL A 119 1.22 9.81 -2.88
N ALA A 120 -0.06 9.68 -2.55
CA ALA A 120 -0.76 8.40 -2.51
C ALA A 120 -2.14 8.54 -3.13
N ASN A 121 -2.70 7.45 -3.67
CA ASN A 121 -4.03 7.50 -4.28
C ASN A 121 -5.11 7.95 -3.30
N ARG A 122 -5.03 7.57 -2.02
CA ARG A 122 -6.01 7.96 -0.99
C ARG A 122 -5.36 8.85 0.05
N LEU A 123 -6.05 9.92 0.43
CA LEU A 123 -5.69 10.70 1.60
C LEU A 123 -5.94 9.90 2.89
N PRO A 124 -5.20 10.20 3.98
CA PRO A 124 -5.38 9.58 5.29
C PRO A 124 -6.61 10.11 6.03
N VAL A 125 -7.56 10.73 5.32
CA VAL A 125 -8.76 11.35 5.85
C VAL A 125 -9.97 10.95 5.04
N SER A 126 -11.05 10.63 5.75
CA SER A 126 -12.37 10.44 5.17
C SER A 126 -13.13 11.75 5.28
N ALA A 127 -13.55 12.29 4.13
CA ALA A 127 -14.33 13.52 4.06
C ALA A 127 -15.82 13.20 3.89
N THR A 128 -16.65 13.69 4.81
CA THR A 128 -18.12 13.58 4.71
C THR A 128 -18.72 14.97 4.61
N ARG A 129 -19.50 15.23 3.55
CA ARG A 129 -20.18 16.50 3.34
C ARG A 129 -21.35 16.62 4.33
N LYS A 130 -21.36 17.65 5.19
CA LYS A 130 -22.45 17.94 6.14
C LYS A 130 -23.38 19.05 5.67
N GLY A 131 -22.94 19.89 4.73
CA GLY A 131 -23.72 20.97 4.12
C GLY A 131 -23.05 21.48 2.84
N GLU A 132 -23.56 22.56 2.25
CA GLU A 132 -23.00 23.12 1.01
C GLU A 132 -21.50 23.48 1.16
N ASP A 133 -21.13 24.10 2.29
CA ASP A 133 -19.78 24.60 2.59
C ASP A 133 -19.10 23.92 3.80
N SER A 134 -19.71 22.88 4.37
CA SER A 134 -19.19 22.23 5.58
C SER A 134 -18.80 20.77 5.35
N TRP A 135 -17.55 20.48 5.68
CA TRP A 135 -16.95 19.14 5.59
C TRP A 135 -16.56 18.64 6.97
N HIS A 136 -16.93 17.39 7.26
CA HIS A 136 -16.43 16.67 8.40
C HIS A 136 -15.29 15.76 7.96
N LEU A 137 -14.13 15.91 8.59
CA LEU A 137 -12.93 15.14 8.31
C LEU A 137 -12.64 14.20 9.47
N GLU A 138 -12.55 12.91 9.17
CA GLU A 138 -12.13 11.87 10.11
C GLU A 138 -10.79 11.30 9.66
N MET A 139 -9.81 11.24 10.56
CA MET A 139 -8.51 10.63 10.26
C MET A 139 -8.66 9.11 10.16
N SER A 140 -8.30 8.55 9.02
CA SER A 140 -8.22 7.12 8.84
C SER A 140 -6.90 6.60 9.40
N VAL A 141 -6.97 5.56 10.23
CA VAL A 141 -5.79 4.86 10.73
C VAL A 141 -5.32 3.85 9.67
N GLY A 142 -4.05 3.92 9.28
CA GLY A 142 -3.46 3.02 8.30
C GLY A 142 -1.95 2.92 8.48
N GLY A 143 -1.34 1.82 8.03
CA GLY A 143 0.09 1.54 8.27
C GLY A 143 1.00 2.66 7.77
N LEU A 144 0.75 3.21 6.58
CA LEU A 144 1.49 4.34 6.03
C LEU A 144 1.31 5.62 6.87
N VAL A 145 0.09 5.87 7.36
CA VAL A 145 -0.23 7.04 8.18
C VAL A 145 0.49 6.95 9.53
N THR A 146 0.46 5.79 10.17
CA THR A 146 1.15 5.53 11.45
C THR A 146 2.66 5.66 11.29
N ALA A 147 3.24 5.12 10.21
CA ALA A 147 4.67 5.23 9.94
C ALA A 147 5.10 6.70 9.78
N LEU A 148 4.37 7.49 8.99
CA LEU A 148 4.71 8.89 8.73
C LEU A 148 4.45 9.82 9.92
N LEU A 149 3.43 9.56 10.74
CA LEU A 149 3.22 10.31 11.99
C LEU A 149 4.35 10.10 13.02
N GLY A 150 5.08 8.99 12.92
CA GLY A 150 6.23 8.69 13.78
C GLY A 150 7.49 9.51 13.47
N VAL A 151 7.63 10.00 12.23
CA VAL A 151 8.85 10.69 11.79
C VAL A 151 8.71 12.20 11.97
N LYS A 152 9.42 12.75 12.96
CA LYS A 152 9.32 14.18 13.34
C LYS A 152 10.34 15.07 12.63
N GLU A 153 11.33 14.47 11.97
CA GLU A 153 12.41 15.17 11.27
C GLU A 153 11.94 15.85 9.97
N PHE A 154 10.88 15.34 9.33
CA PHE A 154 10.36 15.88 8.08
C PHE A 154 9.11 16.75 8.28
N ASP A 155 8.97 17.78 7.45
CA ASP A 155 7.69 18.45 7.26
C ASP A 155 6.91 17.74 6.15
N ALA A 156 6.15 16.72 6.53
CA ALA A 156 5.40 15.90 5.60
C ALA A 156 4.04 16.55 5.23
N ARG A 157 3.78 16.65 3.92
CA ARG A 157 2.48 17.01 3.35
C ARG A 157 1.96 15.85 2.52
N TRP A 158 0.66 15.62 2.58
CA TRP A 158 0.01 14.53 1.86
C TRP A 158 -0.74 15.05 0.65
N ILE A 159 -0.52 14.44 -0.50
CA ILE A 159 -1.24 14.72 -1.75
C ILE A 159 -1.98 13.45 -2.14
N GLY A 160 -3.29 13.56 -2.36
CA GLY A 160 -4.10 12.39 -2.66
C GLY A 160 -5.55 12.67 -3.01
N TRP A 161 -6.25 11.68 -3.54
CA TRP A 161 -7.70 11.79 -3.76
C TRP A 161 -8.47 11.62 -2.44
N ALA A 162 -9.38 12.55 -2.18
CA ALA A 162 -10.19 12.61 -0.96
C ALA A 162 -11.29 11.52 -0.90
N GLY A 163 -11.47 10.75 -1.97
CA GLY A 163 -12.44 9.65 -1.98
C GLY A 163 -13.88 10.04 -2.26
N VAL A 164 -14.14 11.33 -2.44
CA VAL A 164 -15.45 11.91 -2.71
C VAL A 164 -15.42 12.68 -4.02
N ASN A 165 -16.52 12.63 -4.77
CA ASN A 165 -16.72 13.48 -5.93
C ASN A 165 -17.35 14.80 -5.46
N VAL A 166 -16.74 15.93 -5.83
CA VAL A 166 -17.21 17.27 -5.47
C VAL A 166 -17.25 18.09 -6.75
N PRO A 167 -18.41 18.14 -7.43
CA PRO A 167 -18.53 18.87 -8.70
C PRO A 167 -18.56 20.40 -8.50
N ASP A 168 -18.90 20.87 -7.29
CA ASP A 168 -19.06 22.29 -6.99
C ASP A 168 -17.71 22.93 -6.65
N ASP A 169 -17.34 24.02 -7.34
CA ASP A 169 -16.13 24.79 -7.03
C ASP A 169 -16.11 25.29 -5.57
N VAL A 170 -17.27 25.68 -5.04
CA VAL A 170 -17.41 26.13 -3.65
C VAL A 170 -17.08 24.99 -2.69
N GLY A 171 -17.63 23.81 -2.96
CA GLY A 171 -17.36 22.60 -2.19
C GLY A 171 -15.90 22.17 -2.25
N GLN A 172 -15.26 22.26 -3.43
CA GLN A 172 -13.84 21.97 -3.59
C GLN A 172 -12.97 22.93 -2.77
N ARG A 173 -13.25 24.25 -2.81
CA ARG A 173 -12.52 25.24 -2.00
C ARG A 173 -12.70 25.00 -0.50
N ALA A 174 -13.92 24.72 -0.06
CA ALA A 174 -14.21 24.41 1.34
C ALA A 174 -13.46 23.14 1.80
N LEU A 175 -13.43 22.11 0.97
CA LEU A 175 -12.70 20.87 1.27
C LEU A 175 -11.19 21.09 1.32
N THR A 176 -10.62 21.80 0.34
CA THR A 176 -9.19 22.15 0.32
C THR A 176 -8.79 22.92 1.58
N LYS A 177 -9.61 23.87 2.03
CA LYS A 177 -9.35 24.61 3.28
C LYS A 177 -9.34 23.69 4.50
N ALA A 178 -10.33 22.81 4.63
CA ALA A 178 -10.41 21.87 5.75
C ALA A 178 -9.24 20.86 5.74
N LEU A 179 -8.81 20.41 4.56
CA LEU A 179 -7.69 19.48 4.39
C LEU A 179 -6.33 20.15 4.66
N ALA A 180 -6.19 21.43 4.33
CA ALA A 180 -4.97 22.19 4.59
C ALA A 180 -4.63 22.24 6.09
N GLU A 181 -5.63 22.29 6.98
CA GLU A 181 -5.44 22.21 8.44
C GLU A 181 -4.81 20.88 8.88
N LYS A 182 -4.98 19.82 8.09
CA LYS A 182 -4.41 18.48 8.30
C LYS A 182 -3.17 18.21 7.43
N ARG A 183 -2.60 19.25 6.79
CA ARG A 183 -1.46 19.15 5.86
C ARG A 183 -1.74 18.19 4.69
N CYS A 184 -3.01 18.09 4.31
CA CYS A 184 -3.48 17.29 3.19
C CYS A 184 -3.87 18.20 2.04
N ILE A 185 -3.55 17.79 0.83
CA ILE A 185 -3.80 18.49 -0.42
C ILE A 185 -4.63 17.56 -1.30
N PRO A 186 -5.89 17.92 -1.61
CA PRO A 186 -6.75 17.08 -2.42
C PRO A 186 -6.34 17.11 -3.90
N VAL A 187 -6.41 15.95 -4.53
CA VAL A 187 -6.50 15.79 -5.98
C VAL A 187 -7.95 15.48 -6.31
N PHE A 188 -8.59 16.37 -7.06
CA PHE A 188 -9.96 16.16 -7.53
C PHE A 188 -9.93 15.35 -8.82
N LEU A 189 -10.67 14.24 -8.83
CA LEU A 189 -10.80 13.35 -9.98
C LEU A 189 -12.27 13.24 -10.34
N ASP A 190 -12.57 13.40 -11.63
CA ASP A 190 -13.91 13.22 -12.16
C ASP A 190 -14.36 11.76 -12.03
N GLU A 191 -15.66 11.54 -11.91
CA GLU A 191 -16.24 10.19 -11.74
C GLU A 191 -15.88 9.25 -12.90
N GLU A 192 -15.86 9.76 -14.13
CA GLU A 192 -15.45 8.98 -15.30
C GLU A 192 -13.98 8.53 -15.20
N ILE A 193 -13.10 9.44 -14.78
CA ILE A 193 -11.69 9.12 -14.56
C ILE A 193 -11.58 8.09 -13.44
N VAL A 194 -12.24 8.29 -12.30
CA VAL A 194 -12.21 7.32 -11.19
C VAL A 194 -12.68 5.93 -11.66
N HIS A 195 -13.73 5.85 -12.47
CA HIS A 195 -14.22 4.59 -12.99
C HIS A 195 -13.19 3.91 -13.91
N GLN A 196 -12.55 4.63 -14.83
CA GLN A 196 -11.57 4.03 -15.76
C GLN A 196 -10.19 3.79 -15.15
N TYR A 197 -9.67 4.74 -14.37
CA TYR A 197 -8.36 4.68 -13.73
C TYR A 197 -8.38 3.80 -12.48
N TYR A 198 -9.21 4.10 -11.48
CA TYR A 198 -9.14 3.42 -10.19
C TYR A 198 -9.82 2.05 -10.23
N ASN A 199 -11.08 2.00 -10.70
CA ASN A 199 -11.80 0.74 -10.77
C ASN A 199 -11.35 -0.13 -11.96
N GLY A 200 -11.14 0.49 -13.13
CA GLY A 200 -10.70 -0.20 -14.34
C GLY A 200 -9.23 -0.60 -14.29
N TYR A 201 -8.32 0.36 -14.45
CA TYR A 201 -6.91 0.02 -14.62
C TYR A 201 -6.24 -0.46 -13.32
N CYS A 202 -6.40 0.26 -12.21
CA CYS A 202 -5.75 -0.08 -10.96
C CYS A 202 -6.30 -1.38 -10.38
N ASN A 203 -7.61 -1.47 -10.14
CA ASN A 203 -8.19 -2.60 -9.41
C ASN A 203 -8.58 -3.79 -10.28
N ASN A 204 -8.86 -3.60 -11.57
CA ASN A 204 -9.26 -4.69 -12.46
C ASN A 204 -8.12 -5.18 -13.37
N ILE A 205 -7.01 -4.42 -13.52
CA ILE A 205 -5.83 -4.85 -14.31
C ILE A 205 -4.59 -5.02 -13.43
N LEU A 206 -4.10 -3.94 -12.81
CA LEU A 206 -2.82 -3.97 -12.09
C LEU A 206 -2.88 -4.84 -10.83
N TRP A 207 -3.93 -4.66 -10.02
CA TRP A 207 -4.06 -5.40 -8.76
C TRP A 207 -4.12 -6.92 -8.99
N PRO A 208 -4.96 -7.47 -9.89
CA PRO A 208 -4.94 -8.89 -10.20
C PRO A 208 -3.58 -9.35 -10.71
N LEU A 209 -2.98 -8.61 -11.66
CA LEU A 209 -1.69 -8.95 -12.26
C LEU A 209 -0.58 -9.07 -11.21
N PHE A 210 -0.51 -8.11 -10.27
CA PHE A 210 0.52 -8.06 -9.24
C PHE A 210 0.35 -9.15 -8.18
N HIS A 211 -0.86 -9.69 -8.05
CA HIS A 211 -1.20 -10.81 -7.18
C HIS A 211 -1.26 -12.16 -7.91
N TYR A 212 -0.67 -12.25 -9.11
CA TYR A 212 -0.62 -13.48 -9.91
C TYR A 212 -2.01 -14.02 -10.27
N LEU A 213 -3.01 -13.15 -10.29
CA LEU A 213 -4.32 -13.42 -10.83
C LEU A 213 -4.28 -13.06 -12.33
N GLY A 214 -4.82 -13.94 -13.17
CA GLY A 214 -4.85 -13.71 -14.61
C GLY A 214 -5.56 -12.41 -14.97
N LEU A 215 -5.18 -11.82 -16.11
CA LEU A 215 -5.86 -10.64 -16.63
C LEU A 215 -7.33 -10.96 -16.94
N PRO A 216 -8.27 -10.02 -16.69
CA PRO A 216 -9.65 -10.19 -17.12
C PRO A 216 -9.70 -10.37 -18.65
N GLN A 217 -10.65 -11.18 -19.12
CA GLN A 217 -10.90 -11.28 -20.56
C GLN A 217 -11.40 -9.93 -21.07
N GLU A 218 -10.72 -9.37 -22.07
CA GLU A 218 -11.17 -8.15 -22.73
C GLU A 218 -12.47 -8.44 -23.46
N ASP A 219 -13.56 -7.80 -23.03
CA ASP A 219 -14.82 -7.83 -23.77
C ASP A 219 -14.65 -6.97 -25.02
N ARG A 220 -14.32 -7.63 -26.14
CA ARG A 220 -14.07 -6.97 -27.44
C ARG A 220 -15.25 -6.14 -27.96
N LEU A 221 -16.43 -6.29 -27.36
CA LEU A 221 -17.64 -5.54 -27.71
C LEU A 221 -17.77 -4.22 -26.92
N ALA A 222 -17.01 -4.05 -25.82
CA ALA A 222 -17.04 -2.85 -24.99
C ALA A 222 -16.01 -1.82 -25.47
N THR A 223 -16.37 -1.00 -26.48
CA THR A 223 -15.49 0.02 -27.08
C THR A 223 -14.97 1.06 -26.07
N THR A 224 -15.68 1.31 -24.97
CA THR A 224 -15.31 2.30 -23.94
C THR A 224 -14.46 1.73 -22.80
N ARG A 225 -14.32 0.40 -22.69
CA ARG A 225 -13.60 -0.28 -21.60
C ARG A 225 -12.48 -1.19 -22.13
N SER A 226 -11.79 -0.74 -23.17
CA SER A 226 -10.60 -1.44 -23.66
C SER A 226 -9.42 -1.25 -22.71
N PHE A 227 -8.41 -2.12 -22.82
CA PHE A 227 -7.15 -1.94 -22.10
C PHE A 227 -6.51 -0.57 -22.40
N GLN A 228 -6.63 -0.10 -23.64
CA GLN A 228 -6.03 1.15 -24.07
C GLN A 228 -6.74 2.36 -23.45
N SER A 229 -8.08 2.41 -23.46
CA SER A 229 -8.81 3.54 -22.87
C SER A 229 -8.57 3.66 -21.37
N GLN A 230 -8.55 2.52 -20.66
CA GLN A 230 -8.24 2.48 -19.23
C GLN A 230 -6.80 2.92 -18.94
N PHE A 231 -5.85 2.54 -19.80
CA PHE A 231 -4.46 2.98 -19.66
C PHE A 231 -4.29 4.49 -19.95
N ASP A 232 -5.02 5.03 -20.92
CA ASP A 232 -5.02 6.47 -21.20
C ASP A 232 -5.64 7.27 -20.05
N ALA A 233 -6.74 6.78 -19.45
CA ALA A 233 -7.29 7.34 -18.22
C ALA A 233 -6.30 7.25 -17.05
N TYR A 234 -5.53 6.16 -16.96
CA TYR A 234 -4.50 5.99 -15.95
C TYR A 234 -3.37 7.03 -16.07
N LYS A 235 -2.88 7.27 -17.29
CA LYS A 235 -1.92 8.34 -17.57
C LYS A 235 -2.50 9.72 -17.25
N LYS A 236 -3.74 9.98 -17.66
CA LYS A 236 -4.43 11.25 -17.37
C LYS A 236 -4.54 11.50 -15.87
N ALA A 237 -4.96 10.49 -15.10
CA ALA A 237 -5.03 10.60 -13.64
C ALA A 237 -3.64 10.91 -13.06
N ASN A 238 -2.60 10.16 -13.44
CA ASN A 238 -1.22 10.41 -12.97
C ASN A 238 -0.72 11.82 -13.33
N GLN A 239 -1.10 12.35 -14.49
CA GLN A 239 -0.81 13.74 -14.86
C GLN A 239 -1.52 14.73 -13.93
N MET A 240 -2.79 14.52 -13.59
CA MET A 240 -3.51 15.37 -12.63
C MET A 240 -2.86 15.37 -11.25
N PHE A 241 -2.34 14.22 -10.79
CA PHE A 241 -1.54 14.15 -9.57
C PHE A 241 -0.24 14.96 -9.72
N ALA A 242 0.46 14.82 -10.85
CA ALA A 242 1.69 15.56 -11.13
C ALA A 242 1.45 17.07 -11.12
N ASP A 243 0.35 17.53 -11.73
CA ASP A 243 0.00 18.96 -11.80
C ASP A 243 -0.20 19.55 -10.40
N VAL A 244 -0.88 18.83 -9.50
CA VAL A 244 -1.06 19.24 -8.09
C VAL A 244 0.27 19.21 -7.34
N VAL A 245 1.12 18.19 -7.55
CA VAL A 245 2.46 18.15 -6.94
C VAL A 245 3.29 19.34 -7.39
N ASN A 246 3.30 19.65 -8.68
CA ASN A 246 4.08 20.75 -9.25
C ASN A 246 3.62 22.12 -8.73
N GLN A 247 2.33 22.30 -8.42
CA GLN A 247 1.82 23.53 -7.79
C GLN A 247 2.32 23.75 -6.36
N HIS A 248 2.65 22.68 -5.64
CA HIS A 248 3.05 22.72 -4.23
C HIS A 248 4.54 22.44 -3.99
N TYR A 249 5.26 22.03 -5.04
CA TYR A 249 6.68 21.73 -4.98
C TYR A 249 7.52 23.00 -4.81
N GLU A 250 8.46 22.95 -3.89
CA GLU A 250 9.53 23.93 -3.73
C GLU A 250 10.88 23.26 -4.02
N GLU A 251 11.85 24.03 -4.54
CA GLU A 251 13.16 23.47 -4.90
C GLU A 251 13.85 22.86 -3.67
N GLY A 252 14.23 21.58 -3.80
CA GLY A 252 14.82 20.80 -2.72
C GLY A 252 13.83 19.91 -1.96
N ASP A 253 12.53 20.01 -2.22
CA ASP A 253 11.53 19.08 -1.70
C ASP A 253 11.79 17.65 -2.21
N VAL A 254 11.48 16.67 -1.37
CA VAL A 254 11.49 15.25 -1.75
C VAL A 254 10.06 14.82 -2.04
N VAL A 255 9.81 14.28 -3.23
CA VAL A 255 8.51 13.70 -3.60
C VAL A 255 8.58 12.19 -3.44
N TRP A 256 7.66 11.63 -2.67
CA TRP A 256 7.58 10.19 -2.42
C TRP A 256 6.24 9.64 -2.89
N CYS A 257 6.28 8.95 -4.01
CA CYS A 257 5.12 8.35 -4.67
C CYS A 257 4.86 6.95 -4.12
N HIS A 258 3.60 6.65 -3.82
CA HIS A 258 3.20 5.37 -3.25
C HIS A 258 2.28 4.57 -4.17
N ASP A 259 2.64 3.29 -4.29
CA ASP A 259 1.83 2.19 -4.80
C ASP A 259 1.64 2.13 -6.32
N TYR A 260 1.05 1.02 -6.78
CA TYR A 260 0.78 0.72 -8.19
C TYR A 260 -0.16 1.72 -8.88
N HIS A 261 -0.92 2.49 -8.09
CA HIS A 261 -1.78 3.56 -8.57
C HIS A 261 -1.01 4.68 -9.28
N LEU A 262 0.24 4.94 -8.85
CA LEU A 262 1.03 6.10 -9.25
C LEU A 262 2.36 5.71 -9.91
N MET A 263 2.38 4.63 -10.69
CA MET A 263 3.59 4.18 -11.40
C MET A 263 4.00 5.11 -12.54
N PHE A 264 3.06 5.91 -13.07
CA PHE A 264 3.36 6.84 -14.15
C PHE A 264 3.87 8.19 -13.64
N LEU A 265 3.52 8.52 -12.40
CA LEU A 265 3.82 9.80 -11.76
C LEU A 265 5.32 10.18 -11.78
N PRO A 266 6.30 9.29 -11.52
CA PRO A 266 7.71 9.70 -11.51
C PRO A 266 8.17 10.28 -12.84
N LYS A 267 7.72 9.72 -13.96
CA LYS A 267 7.99 10.26 -15.30
C LYS A 267 7.40 11.65 -15.47
N CYS A 268 6.12 11.83 -15.15
CA CYS A 268 5.45 13.14 -15.25
C CYS A 268 6.18 14.22 -14.45
N LEU A 269 6.66 13.89 -13.25
CA LEU A 269 7.41 14.82 -12.40
C LEU A 269 8.78 15.17 -12.99
N LYS A 270 9.53 14.16 -13.46
CA LYS A 270 10.85 14.37 -14.08
C LYS A 270 10.79 15.13 -15.40
N GLU A 271 9.70 14.98 -16.16
CA GLU A 271 9.44 15.77 -17.37
C GLU A 271 9.20 17.25 -17.05
N TYR A 272 8.58 17.55 -15.90
CA TYR A 272 8.41 18.92 -15.41
C TYR A 272 9.72 19.52 -14.87
N ASN A 273 10.41 18.79 -13.98
CA ASN A 273 11.70 19.19 -13.45
C ASN A 273 12.59 17.97 -13.21
N SER A 274 13.58 17.78 -14.08
CA SER A 274 14.54 16.66 -14.01
C SER A 274 15.35 16.59 -12.71
N LYS A 275 15.49 17.71 -11.99
CA LYS A 275 16.23 17.80 -10.72
C LYS A 275 15.41 17.43 -9.48
N MET A 276 14.09 17.27 -9.61
CA MET A 276 13.24 16.83 -8.50
C MET A 276 13.74 15.51 -7.92
N LYS A 277 13.81 15.41 -6.59
CA LYS A 277 14.11 14.16 -5.91
C LYS A 277 12.84 13.34 -5.80
N VAL A 278 12.75 12.26 -6.56
CA VAL A 278 11.55 11.42 -6.66
C VAL A 278 11.86 10.01 -6.19
N GLY A 279 11.19 9.58 -5.13
CA GLY A 279 11.14 8.18 -4.71
C GLY A 279 9.81 7.55 -5.10
N TRP A 280 9.80 6.26 -5.43
CA TRP A 280 8.59 5.47 -5.62
C TRP A 280 8.67 4.17 -4.82
N PHE A 281 7.59 3.82 -4.11
CA PHE A 281 7.54 2.61 -3.28
C PHE A 281 6.28 1.78 -3.57
N LEU A 282 6.45 0.48 -3.80
CA LEU A 282 5.35 -0.45 -4.05
C LEU A 282 4.88 -1.16 -2.76
N HIS A 283 3.59 -1.09 -2.45
CA HIS A 283 3.01 -1.77 -1.28
C HIS A 283 2.54 -3.20 -1.56
N THR A 284 2.51 -3.59 -2.83
CA THR A 284 2.10 -4.92 -3.30
C THR A 284 3.30 -5.72 -3.79
N PRO A 285 3.18 -7.04 -3.99
CA PRO A 285 4.22 -7.80 -4.65
C PRO A 285 4.44 -7.29 -6.08
N PHE A 286 5.69 -7.28 -6.54
CA PHE A 286 5.97 -7.10 -7.96
C PHE A 286 5.86 -8.46 -8.68
N PRO A 287 5.12 -8.56 -9.80
CA PRO A 287 4.95 -9.83 -10.49
C PRO A 287 6.26 -10.32 -11.13
N SER A 288 6.40 -11.63 -11.29
CA SER A 288 7.48 -12.22 -12.07
C SER A 288 7.48 -11.71 -13.53
N SER A 289 8.63 -11.77 -14.19
CA SER A 289 8.77 -11.30 -15.58
C SER A 289 7.82 -12.01 -16.56
N GLU A 290 7.49 -13.27 -16.31
CA GLU A 290 6.56 -14.07 -17.14
C GLU A 290 5.11 -13.59 -17.06
N ILE A 291 4.72 -13.05 -15.91
CA ILE A 291 3.40 -12.45 -15.69
C ILE A 291 3.41 -11.01 -16.16
N HIS A 292 4.44 -10.22 -15.80
CA HIS A 292 4.52 -8.82 -16.21
C HIS A 292 4.47 -8.63 -17.74
N ARG A 293 5.06 -9.57 -18.51
CA ARG A 293 5.02 -9.51 -19.97
C ARG A 293 3.62 -9.65 -20.58
N THR A 294 2.61 -10.12 -19.85
CA THR A 294 1.24 -10.22 -20.39
C THR A 294 0.55 -8.85 -20.47
N LEU A 295 1.07 -7.84 -19.77
CA LEU A 295 0.53 -6.49 -19.79
C LEU A 295 0.94 -5.75 -21.09
N PRO A 296 0.00 -5.23 -21.90
CA PRO A 296 0.34 -4.52 -23.13
C PRO A 296 1.21 -3.27 -22.92
N SER A 297 0.91 -2.50 -21.86
CA SER A 297 1.57 -1.25 -21.46
C SER A 297 2.83 -1.44 -20.60
N ARG A 298 3.32 -2.68 -20.46
CA ARG A 298 4.46 -3.06 -19.59
C ARG A 298 5.67 -2.15 -19.71
N SER A 299 6.10 -1.89 -20.95
CA SER A 299 7.33 -1.16 -21.24
C SER A 299 7.21 0.30 -20.82
N GLU A 300 6.02 0.89 -21.01
CA GLU A 300 5.79 2.29 -20.68
C GLU A 300 5.70 2.48 -19.17
N LEU A 301 5.00 1.59 -18.46
CA LEU A 301 4.93 1.61 -17.00
C LEU A 301 6.31 1.45 -16.35
N LEU A 302 7.10 0.46 -16.79
CA LEU A 302 8.45 0.27 -16.26
C LEU A 302 9.33 1.48 -16.52
N ARG A 303 9.30 2.03 -17.75
CA ARG A 303 10.04 3.25 -18.09
C ARG A 303 9.63 4.43 -17.22
N SER A 304 8.37 4.49 -16.82
CA SER A 304 7.90 5.56 -15.95
C SER A 304 8.37 5.41 -14.51
N VAL A 305 8.38 4.19 -13.96
CA VAL A 305 8.87 3.93 -12.60
C VAL A 305 10.37 4.16 -12.49
N ILE A 306 11.17 3.69 -13.47
CA ILE A 306 12.63 3.87 -13.45
C ILE A 306 13.09 5.31 -13.66
N ALA A 307 12.16 6.25 -13.94
CA ALA A 307 12.47 7.67 -13.92
C ALA A 307 12.65 8.20 -12.48
N ALA A 308 12.17 7.47 -11.46
CA ALA A 308 12.43 7.79 -10.06
C ALA A 308 13.92 7.64 -9.73
N ASP A 309 14.42 8.46 -8.80
CA ASP A 309 15.78 8.36 -8.27
C ASP A 309 15.94 7.15 -7.32
N LEU A 310 14.84 6.72 -6.70
CA LEU A 310 14.78 5.57 -5.82
C LEU A 310 13.50 4.76 -6.08
N VAL A 311 13.65 3.45 -6.25
CA VAL A 311 12.55 2.48 -6.40
C VAL A 311 12.65 1.51 -5.23
N GLY A 312 11.55 1.37 -4.47
CA GLY A 312 11.43 0.49 -3.31
C GLY A 312 10.22 -0.42 -3.34
#